data_AF-A0A1C0YND3-F1
#
_entry.id   AF-A0A1C0YND3-F1
#
_cell.length_a   1.000
_cell.length_b   1.000
_cell.length_c   1.000
_cell.angle_alpha   90.00
_cell.angle_beta   90.00
_cell.angle_gamma   90.00
#
_symmetry.space_group_name_H-M   'P 1'
#
loop_
_entity.id
_entity.type
_entity.pdbx_description
1 polymer ?
#
loop_
_entity_poly.entity_id
_entity_poly.type
_entity_poly.pdbx_seq_one_letter_code
_entity_poly.pdbx_strand_id
1 'polypeptide(L)'
;MYEVHGLCYDEQRFPWYFPTIGEYTTLLESVGFDVTFAYHYDRPTMLQGEQGLRNWLAMFGDELLQATTEQQQQQFIAEVEAFVKPQLYKDGMWFADYKRLQIVAYKRR
;
A
#
# COMPACT_ATOMS: atom_id res chain seq x y z
N MET A 1 5.91 3.63 19.68
CA MET A 1 5.73 4.86 18.87
C MET A 1 7.02 5.04 18.10
N TYR A 2 7.04 4.75 16.80
CA TYR A 2 8.17 5.06 15.94
C TYR A 2 7.90 6.45 15.38
N GLU A 3 8.71 7.43 15.79
CA GLU A 3 8.64 8.79 15.29
C GLU A 3 9.88 9.01 14.42
N VAL A 4 9.66 9.19 13.13
CA VAL A 4 10.72 9.44 12.15
C VAL A 4 10.34 10.71 11.41
N HIS A 5 11.15 11.76 11.53
CA HIS A 5 10.92 13.07 10.90
C HIS A 5 9.57 13.75 11.22
N GLY A 6 8.97 13.47 12.39
CA GLY A 6 7.66 13.99 12.78
C GLY A 6 6.47 13.21 12.20
N LEU A 7 6.73 12.08 11.55
CA LEU A 7 5.70 11.11 11.17
C LEU A 7 5.45 10.16 12.34
N CYS A 8 4.22 10.16 12.85
CA CYS A 8 3.72 9.15 13.77
C CYS A 8 2.81 8.20 13.00
N TYR A 9 3.14 6.90 13.01
CA TYR A 9 2.21 5.88 12.53
C TYR A 9 0.99 5.82 13.46
N ASP A 10 -0.18 6.12 12.90
CA ASP A 10 -1.47 5.96 13.54
C ASP A 10 -2.32 5.05 12.65
N GLU A 11 -2.58 3.83 13.13
CA GLU A 11 -3.38 2.83 12.43
C GLU A 11 -4.78 3.36 12.09
N GLN A 12 -5.35 4.24 12.92
CA GLN A 12 -6.67 4.83 12.69
C GLN A 12 -6.66 5.88 11.57
N ARG A 13 -5.49 6.44 11.27
CA ARG A 13 -5.28 7.42 10.18
C ARG A 13 -4.63 6.80 8.95
N PHE A 14 -4.31 5.51 8.99
CA PHE A 14 -3.74 4.84 7.85
C PHE A 14 -4.80 4.78 6.74
N PRO A 15 -4.52 5.35 5.55
CA PRO A 15 -5.56 5.65 4.57
C PRO A 15 -6.02 4.42 3.78
N TRP A 16 -5.34 3.28 3.95
CA TRP A 16 -5.56 2.10 3.15
C TRP A 16 -6.20 0.97 3.95
N TYR A 17 -7.26 0.40 3.38
CA TYR A 17 -7.89 -0.82 3.89
C TYR A 17 -7.41 -2.02 3.07
N PHE A 18 -6.54 -2.83 3.68
CA PHE A 18 -5.98 -4.05 3.06
C PHE A 18 -6.41 -5.29 3.84
N PRO A 19 -7.68 -5.72 3.70
CA PRO A 19 -8.19 -6.87 4.43
C PRO A 19 -7.58 -8.18 3.92
N THR A 20 -7.52 -9.15 4.82
CA THR A 20 -7.37 -10.56 4.49
C THR A 20 -8.59 -11.07 3.72
N ILE A 21 -8.46 -12.27 3.14
CA ILE A 21 -9.60 -12.98 2.54
C ILE A 21 -10.74 -13.09 3.56
N GLY A 22 -10.45 -13.60 4.77
CA GLY A 22 -11.46 -13.86 5.79
C GLY A 22 -12.23 -12.60 6.21
N GLU A 23 -11.52 -11.51 6.47
CA GLU A 23 -12.15 -10.24 6.88
C GLU A 23 -13.14 -9.73 5.82
N TYR A 24 -12.71 -9.72 4.55
CA TYR A 24 -13.54 -9.15 3.50
C TYR A 24 -14.68 -10.10 3.07
N THR A 25 -14.44 -11.41 3.05
CA THR A 25 -15.52 -12.38 2.75
C THR A 25 -16.56 -12.41 3.85
N THR A 26 -16.17 -12.38 5.12
CA THR A 26 -17.12 -12.32 6.24
C THR A 26 -17.93 -11.03 6.20
N LEU A 27 -17.31 -9.90 5.88
CA LEU A 27 -18.04 -8.64 5.69
C LEU A 27 -19.11 -8.77 4.59
N LEU A 28 -18.75 -9.33 3.43
CA LEU A 28 -19.69 -9.53 2.32
C LEU A 28 -20.84 -10.47 2.69
N GLU A 29 -20.54 -11.58 3.36
CA GLU A 29 -21.54 -12.56 3.81
C GLU A 29 -22.51 -11.96 4.84
N SER A 30 -22.01 -11.10 5.72
CA SER A 30 -22.80 -10.42 6.75
C SER A 30 -23.86 -9.48 6.17
N VAL A 31 -23.60 -8.93 4.98
CA VAL A 31 -24.53 -8.03 4.26
C VAL A 31 -25.32 -8.74 3.15
N GLY A 32 -25.32 -10.08 3.16
CA GLY A 32 -26.22 -10.89 2.33
C GLY A 32 -25.65 -11.31 0.97
N PHE A 33 -24.32 -11.38 0.80
CA PHE A 33 -23.71 -11.98 -0.37
C PHE A 33 -23.30 -13.44 -0.13
N ASP A 34 -23.38 -14.26 -1.19
CA ASP A 34 -22.71 -15.55 -1.27
C ASP A 34 -21.37 -15.37 -1.99
N VAL A 35 -20.27 -15.54 -1.26
CA VAL A 35 -18.93 -15.50 -1.84
C VAL A 35 -18.64 -16.84 -2.52
N THR A 36 -18.34 -16.79 -3.82
CA THR A 36 -18.05 -18.00 -4.62
C THR A 36 -16.57 -18.15 -4.95
N PHE A 37 -15.79 -17.08 -4.80
CA PHE A 37 -14.36 -17.08 -5.06
C PHE A 37 -13.67 -15.98 -4.28
N ALA A 38 -12.52 -16.29 -3.68
CA ALA A 38 -11.62 -15.31 -3.10
C ALA A 38 -10.17 -15.74 -3.36
N TYR A 39 -9.33 -14.80 -3.80
CA TYR A 39 -7.93 -15.06 -4.12
C TYR A 39 -7.07 -13.88 -3.71
N HIS A 40 -5.99 -14.17 -2.99
CA HIS A 40 -4.99 -13.21 -2.57
C HIS A 40 -3.65 -13.57 -3.18
N TYR A 41 -3.03 -12.65 -3.92
CA TYR A 41 -1.84 -12.95 -4.70
C TYR A 41 -0.89 -11.77 -4.82
N ASP A 42 0.39 -12.09 -4.98
CA ASP A 42 1.45 -11.12 -5.25
C ASP A 42 1.35 -10.63 -6.71
N ARG A 43 1.45 -9.32 -6.90
CA ARG A 43 1.46 -8.67 -8.21
C ARG A 43 2.56 -7.60 -8.25
N PRO A 44 3.84 -8.01 -8.22
CA PRO A 44 4.95 -7.07 -8.35
C PRO A 44 4.78 -6.25 -9.63
N THR A 45 4.82 -4.93 -9.49
CA THR A 45 4.53 -4.01 -10.59
C THR A 45 5.68 -3.02 -10.73
N MET A 46 6.24 -2.96 -11.93
CA MET A 46 7.30 -2.01 -12.27
C MET A 46 6.78 -0.58 -12.16
N LEU A 47 7.52 0.27 -11.45
CA LEU A 47 7.30 1.71 -11.36
C LEU A 47 8.13 2.39 -12.46
N GLN A 48 7.50 3.26 -13.23
CA GLN A 48 8.11 3.86 -14.40
C GLN A 48 9.13 4.94 -14.01
N GLY A 49 10.29 4.90 -14.68
CA GLY A 49 11.37 5.88 -14.52
C GLY A 49 12.32 5.61 -13.35
N GLU A 50 13.47 6.27 -13.37
CA GLU A 50 14.54 6.13 -12.36
C GLU A 50 14.07 6.52 -10.95
N GLN A 51 13.16 7.50 -10.86
CA GLN A 51 12.55 7.98 -9.62
C GLN A 51 11.21 7.29 -9.32
N GLY A 52 10.99 6.08 -9.84
CA GLY A 52 9.69 5.39 -9.78
C GLY A 52 9.08 5.30 -8.36
N LEU A 53 9.89 4.97 -7.35
CA LEU A 53 9.42 4.89 -5.95
C LEU A 53 9.08 6.27 -5.36
N ARG A 54 9.93 7.28 -5.55
CA ARG A 54 9.66 8.66 -5.13
C ARG A 54 8.37 9.19 -5.75
N ASN A 55 8.18 8.99 -7.05
CA ASN A 55 6.96 9.41 -7.74
C ASN A 55 5.73 8.69 -7.18
N TRP A 56 5.86 7.39 -6.88
CA TRP A 56 4.80 6.61 -6.26
C TRP A 56 4.41 7.16 -4.87
N LEU A 57 5.39 7.45 -4.02
CA LEU A 57 5.16 8.01 -2.68
C LEU A 57 4.50 9.40 -2.77
N ALA A 58 4.93 10.24 -3.72
CA ALA A 58 4.31 11.55 -3.94
C ALA A 58 2.85 11.45 -4.43
N MET A 59 2.52 10.44 -5.23
CA MET A 59 1.17 10.26 -5.78
C MET A 59 0.19 9.59 -4.81
N PHE A 60 0.65 8.61 -4.04
CA PHE A 60 -0.23 7.75 -3.23
C PHE A 60 -0.03 7.91 -1.73
N GLY A 61 1.13 8.43 -1.30
CA GLY A 61 1.49 8.60 0.11
C GLY A 61 1.16 9.98 0.66
N ASP A 62 0.50 10.86 -0.08
CA ASP A 62 0.24 12.25 0.34
C ASP A 62 -0.44 12.32 1.71
N GLU A 63 -1.50 11.53 1.93
CA GLU A 63 -2.20 11.44 3.23
C GLU A 63 -1.28 11.01 4.38
N LEU A 64 -0.27 10.17 4.11
CA LEU A 64 0.73 9.78 5.10
C LEU A 64 1.74 10.89 5.40
N LEU A 65 1.95 11.82 4.45
CA LEU A 65 2.98 12.86 4.51
C LEU A 65 2.43 14.25 4.86
N GLN A 66 1.11 14.40 5.02
CA GLN A 66 0.43 15.69 5.24
C GLN A 66 0.99 16.50 6.43
N ALA A 67 1.48 15.85 7.49
CA ALA A 67 1.98 16.52 8.69
C ALA A 67 3.44 17.00 8.57
N THR A 68 4.09 16.82 7.42
CA THR A 68 5.53 17.10 7.24
C THR A 68 5.80 18.23 6.26
N THR A 69 6.90 18.94 6.48
CA THR A 69 7.43 19.95 5.54
C THR A 69 8.03 19.29 4.31
N GLU A 70 8.17 20.02 3.19
CA GLU A 70 8.81 19.51 1.97
C GLU A 70 10.22 18.94 2.23
N GLN A 71 11.00 19.59 3.10
CA GLN A 71 12.34 19.11 3.46
C GLN A 71 12.29 17.76 4.20
N GLN A 72 11.37 17.61 5.15
CA GLN A 72 11.15 16.35 5.87
C GLN A 72 10.66 15.25 4.93
N GLN A 73 9.76 15.57 4.00
CA GLN A 73 9.28 14.62 2.98
C GLN A 73 10.43 14.13 2.09
N GLN A 74 11.28 15.03 1.61
CA GLN A 74 12.42 14.66 0.77
C GLN A 74 13.41 13.76 1.51
N GLN A 75 13.68 14.05 2.79
CA GLN A 75 14.56 13.24 3.62
C GLN A 75 13.95 11.86 3.91
N PHE A 76 12.66 11.82 4.27
CA PHE A 76 11.94 10.58 4.49
C PHE A 76 11.92 9.69 3.23
N ILE A 77 11.62 10.26 2.07
CA ILE A 77 11.63 9.52 0.79
C ILE A 77 13.02 8.94 0.51
N ALA A 78 14.09 9.71 0.73
CA ALA A 78 15.46 9.23 0.51
C ALA A 78 15.81 8.06 1.46
N GLU A 79 15.36 8.10 2.71
CA GLU A 79 15.54 7.02 3.68
C GLU A 79 14.74 5.77 3.30
N VAL A 80 13.48 5.93 2.88
CA VAL A 80 12.65 4.83 2.37
C VAL A 80 13.30 4.20 1.15
N GLU A 81 13.73 5.01 0.17
CA GLU A 81 14.45 4.54 -1.01
C GLU A 81 15.67 3.71 -0.60
N ALA A 82 16.54 4.22 0.28
CA ALA A 82 17.72 3.50 0.74
C ALA A 82 17.38 2.17 1.44
N PHE A 83 16.32 2.17 2.28
CA PHE A 83 15.89 1.01 3.04
C PHE A 83 15.34 -0.11 2.14
N VAL A 84 14.50 0.23 1.16
CA VAL A 84 13.82 -0.78 0.33
C VAL A 84 14.58 -1.13 -0.94
N LYS A 85 15.60 -0.36 -1.33
CA LYS A 85 16.43 -0.59 -2.53
C LYS A 85 16.90 -2.05 -2.68
N PRO A 86 17.43 -2.74 -1.65
CA PRO A 86 17.91 -4.12 -1.81
C PRO A 86 16.84 -5.12 -2.21
N GLN A 87 15.56 -4.81 -1.96
CA GLN A 87 14.43 -5.71 -2.19
C GLN A 87 13.60 -5.30 -3.41
N LEU A 88 13.42 -4.00 -3.61
CA LEU A 88 12.47 -3.43 -4.58
C LEU A 88 13.13 -2.78 -5.80
N TYR A 89 14.46 -2.62 -5.81
CA TYR A 89 15.19 -2.10 -6.96
C TYR A 89 15.96 -3.22 -7.66
N LYS A 90 15.58 -3.55 -8.88
CA LYS A 90 16.13 -4.67 -9.67
C LYS A 90 16.37 -4.21 -11.10
N ASP A 91 17.55 -4.52 -11.63
CA ASP A 91 17.92 -4.25 -13.02
C ASP A 91 17.69 -2.79 -13.47
N GLY A 92 17.95 -1.84 -12.56
CA GLY A 92 17.78 -0.41 -12.83
C GLY A 92 16.33 0.09 -12.73
N MET A 93 15.42 -0.73 -12.20
CA MET A 93 13.99 -0.43 -12.13
C MET A 93 13.45 -0.63 -10.71
N TRP A 94 12.53 0.24 -10.31
CA TRP A 94 11.78 0.10 -9.07
C TRP A 94 10.55 -0.79 -9.28
N PHE A 95 10.23 -1.59 -8.27
CA PHE A 95 9.04 -2.43 -8.24
C PHE A 95 8.24 -2.14 -6.96
N ALA A 96 6.94 -1.91 -7.11
CA ALA A 96 6.00 -1.97 -6.00
C ALA A 96 5.57 -3.43 -5.79
N ASP A 97 5.72 -3.93 -4.57
CA ASP A 97 5.42 -5.29 -4.12
C ASP A 97 3.94 -5.47 -3.77
N TYR A 98 3.04 -4.98 -4.65
CA TYR A 98 1.62 -5.06 -4.40
C TYR A 98 1.13 -6.48 -4.15
N LYS A 99 0.20 -6.61 -3.21
CA LYS A 99 -0.66 -7.78 -3.06
C LYS A 99 -2.10 -7.39 -3.34
N ARG A 100 -2.84 -8.28 -3.99
CA ARG A 100 -4.22 -8.00 -4.41
C ARG A 100 -5.15 -9.06 -3.89
N LEU A 101 -6.27 -8.59 -3.35
CA LEU A 101 -7.43 -9.40 -3.04
C LEU A 101 -8.44 -9.28 -4.19
N GLN A 102 -8.84 -10.41 -4.75
CA GLN A 102 -9.87 -10.52 -5.78
C GLN A 102 -11.00 -11.40 -5.27
N ILE A 103 -12.24 -10.91 -5.36
CA ILE A 103 -13.43 -11.62 -4.87
C ILE A 103 -14.52 -11.64 -5.95
N VAL A 104 -15.23 -12.77 -6.03
CA VAL A 104 -16.50 -12.88 -6.75
C VAL A 104 -17.58 -13.30 -5.76
N ALA A 105 -18.66 -12.52 -5.70
CA ALA A 105 -19.78 -12.78 -4.82
C ALA A 105 -21.11 -12.37 -5.46
N TYR A 106 -22.20 -13.04 -5.08
CA TYR A 106 -23.54 -12.80 -5.61
C TYR A 106 -24.49 -12.40 -4.49
N LYS A 107 -25.32 -11.38 -4.70
CA LYS A 107 -26.30 -10.96 -3.70
C LYS A 107 -27.39 -12.03 -3.57
N ARG A 108 -27.67 -12.47 -2.34
CA ARG A 108 -28.80 -13.36 -2.04
C ARG A 108 -30.10 -12.65 -2.44
N ARG A 109 -31.00 -13.40 -3.05
CA ARG A 109 -32.34 -12.91 -3.42
C ARG A 109 -33.21 -12.70 -2.18
#